data_AF-A0A6P1Q2R8-F1
#
_entry.id   AF-A0A6P1Q2R8-F1
#
_cell.length_a   1.000
_cell.length_b   1.000
_cell.length_c   1.000
_cell.angle_alpha   90.00
_cell.angle_beta   90.00
_cell.angle_gamma   90.00
#
_symmetry.space_group_name_H-M   'P 1'
#
loop_
_entity.id
_entity.type
_entity.pdbx_description
1 polymer ?
#
loop_
_entity_poly.entity_id
_entity_poly.type
_entity_poly.pdbx_seq_one_letter_code
_entity_poly.pdbx_strand_id
1 'polypeptide(L)'
;MSNIRKALLFPLLFMFSPLSYAVVAGGIVSIQHTWPANSTFNKLTFFQQVNNDGGKDSHYYWANQFFLKQGDGGYIGLQNRGNGVHAFNFSIWKAKGWKSNTCQYFDHEGSGVQCQVVVPWKTGHVYKIDVTKSGNLVTGMVTDMMDGTTTTVGVIEVPATFGKLYSSSGFVEEYSQGNGQLSSCYAMGAQSSVFMNPIGDDRTKAKQSSYTYGNCKDAYVVQAACNSEACINTVSHLDSMASPNVPKITIVNGSELKEKTISDALSKVNLAAIRSQDGIWSPRIYFPQPAALKWKSIFIDHRASYDSSIYVNGGITKVSKGQQLMYMSDGSRWKLIEQK
;
A
#
# COMPACT_ATOMS: atom_id res chain seq x y z
N MET A 1 -68.38 3.27 -14.81
CA MET A 1 -67.13 3.98 -15.12
C MET A 1 -66.17 3.83 -13.95
N SER A 2 -65.22 2.89 -14.03
CA SER A 2 -64.15 2.76 -13.04
C SER A 2 -62.90 2.28 -13.79
N ASN A 3 -61.99 3.22 -14.07
CA ASN A 3 -60.73 2.98 -14.76
C ASN A 3 -59.68 2.57 -13.73
N ILE A 4 -59.44 1.26 -13.60
CA ILE A 4 -58.30 0.73 -12.86
C ILE A 4 -57.05 0.91 -13.72
N ARG A 5 -56.23 1.92 -13.40
CA ARG A 5 -54.89 2.07 -13.96
C ARG A 5 -54.01 0.94 -13.41
N LYS A 6 -53.61 0.00 -14.27
CA LYS A 6 -52.53 -0.95 -14.01
C LYS A 6 -51.21 -0.17 -13.93
N ALA A 7 -50.71 0.07 -12.72
CA ALA A 7 -49.34 0.49 -12.52
C ALA A 7 -48.43 -0.70 -12.78
N LEU A 8 -47.59 -0.64 -13.83
CA LEU A 8 -46.48 -1.57 -14.00
C LEU A 8 -45.49 -1.33 -12.84
N LEU A 9 -45.44 -2.25 -11.89
CA LEU A 9 -44.29 -2.39 -11.00
C LEU A 9 -43.12 -2.94 -11.84
N PHE A 10 -42.24 -2.05 -12.27
CA PHE A 10 -40.88 -2.45 -12.66
C PHE A 10 -40.19 -2.97 -11.39
N PRO A 11 -39.69 -4.21 -11.36
CA PRO A 11 -38.80 -4.62 -10.29
C PRO A 11 -37.51 -3.83 -10.51
N LEU A 12 -37.27 -2.85 -9.63
CA LEU A 12 -35.96 -2.22 -9.51
C LEU A 12 -35.03 -3.32 -9.00
N LEU A 13 -34.43 -4.06 -9.94
CA LEU A 13 -33.26 -4.88 -9.67
C LEU A 13 -32.19 -3.92 -9.16
N PHE A 14 -32.07 -3.80 -7.84
CA PHE A 14 -30.83 -3.38 -7.22
C PHE A 14 -29.78 -4.39 -7.68
N MET A 15 -29.09 -4.05 -8.77
CA MET A 15 -27.82 -4.70 -9.09
C MET A 15 -26.91 -4.36 -7.92
N PHE A 16 -26.85 -5.26 -6.94
CA PHE A 16 -25.67 -5.39 -6.12
C PHE A 16 -24.54 -5.78 -7.06
N SER A 17 -23.87 -4.77 -7.62
CA SER A 17 -22.62 -4.97 -8.33
C SER A 17 -21.66 -5.59 -7.34
N PRO A 18 -21.16 -6.83 -7.57
CA PRO A 18 -20.11 -7.37 -6.74
C PRO A 18 -18.92 -6.42 -6.76
N LEU A 19 -18.36 -6.18 -5.57
CA LEU A 19 -17.25 -5.26 -5.33
C LEU A 19 -16.06 -5.57 -6.26
N SER A 20 -15.63 -4.49 -6.92
CA SER A 20 -14.30 -4.19 -7.50
C SER A 20 -13.15 -5.13 -7.08
N TYR A 21 -12.34 -5.64 -8.01
CA TYR A 21 -10.94 -5.99 -7.71
C TYR A 21 -10.00 -4.80 -7.90
N ALA A 22 -10.35 -3.68 -7.28
CA ALA A 22 -9.35 -2.69 -6.93
C ALA A 22 -8.53 -3.26 -5.75
N VAL A 23 -7.21 -3.14 -5.81
CA VAL A 23 -6.31 -3.74 -4.82
C VAL A 23 -6.16 -2.78 -3.65
N VAL A 24 -6.52 -3.25 -2.45
CA VAL A 24 -5.96 -2.67 -1.22
C VAL A 24 -4.56 -3.23 -1.08
N ALA A 25 -3.54 -2.40 -1.33
CA ALA A 25 -2.17 -2.82 -1.10
C ALA A 25 -1.98 -3.18 0.38
N GLY A 26 -2.45 -2.29 1.27
CA GLY A 26 -2.37 -2.43 2.71
C GLY A 26 -0.92 -2.41 3.17
N GLY A 27 -0.62 -3.14 4.24
CA GLY A 27 0.74 -3.33 4.71
C GLY A 27 1.68 -3.87 3.62
N ILE A 28 2.84 -3.23 3.45
CA ILE A 28 3.81 -3.52 2.41
C ILE A 28 5.13 -4.00 2.99
N VAL A 29 5.68 -3.27 3.96
CA VAL A 29 6.94 -3.61 4.64
C VAL A 29 6.73 -3.61 6.14
N SER A 30 7.24 -4.64 6.80
CA SER A 30 7.34 -4.72 8.26
C SER A 30 8.80 -4.59 8.67
N ILE A 31 9.05 -3.80 9.72
CA ILE A 31 10.35 -3.68 10.38
C ILE A 31 10.20 -4.23 11.80
N GLN A 32 10.86 -5.34 12.09
CA GLN A 32 10.85 -5.94 13.42
C GLN A 32 11.96 -5.35 14.26
N HIS A 33 11.65 -4.95 15.50
CA HIS A 33 12.65 -4.51 16.46
C HIS A 33 12.93 -5.61 17.47
N THR A 34 14.20 -5.91 17.69
CA THR A 34 14.66 -6.82 18.73
C THR A 34 15.35 -6.02 19.83
N TRP A 35 14.72 -5.99 21.00
CA TRP A 35 15.25 -5.37 22.21
C TRP A 35 15.97 -6.38 23.09
N PRO A 36 16.92 -5.96 23.95
CA PRO A 36 17.47 -6.84 24.98
C PRO A 36 16.36 -7.43 25.85
N ALA A 37 16.54 -8.67 26.31
CA ALA A 37 15.54 -9.38 27.10
C ALA A 37 15.10 -8.56 28.32
N ASN A 38 13.80 -8.57 28.62
CA ASN A 38 13.19 -7.88 29.76
C ASN A 38 13.32 -6.35 29.77
N SER A 39 13.72 -5.73 28.66
CA SER A 39 13.79 -4.27 28.56
C SER A 39 12.40 -3.64 28.70
N THR A 40 12.35 -2.53 29.44
CA THR A 40 11.18 -1.66 29.53
C THR A 40 11.64 -0.22 29.57
N PHE A 41 10.84 0.69 29.00
CA PHE A 41 11.22 2.06 28.75
C PHE A 41 10.11 3.02 29.16
N ASN A 42 10.50 4.21 29.60
CA ASN A 42 9.60 5.35 29.69
C ASN A 42 9.53 6.10 28.35
N LYS A 43 10.55 5.96 27.49
CA LYS A 43 10.64 6.62 26.20
C LYS A 43 11.12 5.66 25.12
N LEU A 44 10.46 5.69 23.97
CA LEU A 44 10.97 5.14 22.72
C LEU A 44 11.21 6.29 21.74
N THR A 45 12.41 6.32 21.17
CA THR A 45 12.84 7.29 20.16
C THR A 45 13.03 6.55 18.84
N PHE A 46 12.32 6.97 17.79
CA PHE A 46 12.48 6.48 16.43
C PHE A 46 13.11 7.56 15.56
N PHE A 47 13.85 7.16 14.52
CA PHE A 47 14.34 8.08 13.50
C PHE A 47 13.95 7.55 12.13
N GLN A 48 13.33 8.39 11.32
CA GLN A 48 12.90 8.02 9.98
C GLN A 48 13.13 9.13 8.97
N GLN A 49 13.40 8.74 7.73
CA GLN A 49 13.54 9.63 6.59
C GLN A 49 12.72 9.08 5.43
N VAL A 50 11.84 9.90 4.87
CA VAL A 50 11.10 9.55 3.65
C VAL A 50 11.75 10.30 2.50
N ASN A 51 12.42 9.58 1.60
CA ASN A 51 13.14 10.15 0.46
C ASN A 51 12.23 10.37 -0.76
N ASN A 52 11.23 9.51 -0.93
CA ASN A 52 10.16 9.66 -1.90
C ASN A 52 8.86 9.17 -1.27
N ASP A 53 7.79 9.95 -1.37
CA ASP A 53 6.53 9.75 -0.66
C ASP A 53 5.40 9.18 -1.54
N GLY A 54 5.70 8.75 -2.76
CA GLY A 54 4.69 8.29 -3.72
C GLY A 54 4.09 9.41 -4.56
N GLY A 55 4.41 10.68 -4.28
CA GLY A 55 3.84 11.83 -4.96
C GLY A 55 2.38 12.12 -4.57
N LYS A 56 1.80 13.11 -5.24
CA LYS A 56 0.54 13.75 -4.83
C LYS A 56 -0.67 12.82 -4.75
N ASP A 57 -0.71 11.71 -5.47
CA ASP A 57 -1.89 10.86 -5.58
C ASP A 57 -1.80 9.61 -4.68
N SER A 58 -0.67 9.43 -3.98
CA SER A 58 -0.41 8.25 -3.15
C SER A 58 -0.88 8.41 -1.71
N HIS A 59 -1.24 7.29 -1.07
CA HIS A 59 -1.66 7.24 0.33
C HIS A 59 -0.72 6.32 1.10
N TYR A 60 0.38 6.88 1.61
CA TYR A 60 1.39 6.11 2.35
C TYR A 60 1.45 6.47 3.82
N TYR A 61 1.63 5.46 4.67
CA TYR A 61 1.88 5.64 6.09
C TYR A 61 3.19 4.97 6.50
N TRP A 62 4.16 5.75 6.96
CA TRP A 62 5.43 5.29 7.54
C TRP A 62 5.32 5.36 9.06
N ALA A 63 4.99 4.22 9.66
CA ALA A 63 4.55 4.14 11.04
C ALA A 63 5.54 3.38 11.94
N ASN A 64 5.60 3.80 13.19
CA ASN A 64 6.30 3.11 14.27
C ASN A 64 5.25 2.66 15.29
N GLN A 65 5.08 1.35 15.42
CA GLN A 65 4.22 0.73 16.41
C GLN A 65 4.99 0.54 17.73
N PHE A 66 4.31 0.68 18.85
CA PHE A 66 4.84 0.45 20.18
C PHE A 66 3.81 -0.27 21.05
N PHE A 67 4.28 -0.96 22.09
CA PHE A 67 3.43 -1.74 22.99
C PHE A 67 3.72 -1.46 24.45
N LEU A 68 2.66 -1.44 25.26
CA LEU A 68 2.70 -1.16 26.70
C LEU A 68 2.51 -2.46 27.48
N LYS A 69 3.28 -2.67 28.56
CA LYS A 69 3.11 -3.86 29.42
C LYS A 69 1.69 -3.89 30.01
N GLN A 70 1.08 -5.07 30.08
CA GLN A 70 -0.28 -5.25 30.64
C GLN A 70 -1.34 -4.35 29.98
N GLY A 71 -1.08 -3.96 28.74
CA GLY A 71 -1.93 -3.07 27.96
C GLY A 71 -1.84 -3.36 26.48
N ASP A 72 -2.41 -2.45 25.71
CA ASP A 72 -2.38 -2.49 24.25
C ASP A 72 -1.23 -1.65 23.69
N GLY A 73 -1.11 -1.63 22.37
CA GLY A 73 -0.16 -0.81 21.66
C GLY A 73 -0.74 0.48 21.11
N GLY A 74 0.08 1.12 20.29
CA GLY A 74 -0.28 2.25 19.48
C GLY A 74 0.72 2.41 18.35
N TYR A 75 0.52 3.43 17.53
CA TYR A 75 1.47 3.79 16.48
C TYR A 75 1.63 5.30 16.39
N ILE A 76 2.77 5.75 15.91
CA ILE A 76 3.03 7.13 15.50
C ILE A 76 3.83 7.15 14.20
N GLY A 77 3.54 8.10 13.32
CA GLY A 77 4.29 8.18 12.07
C GLY A 77 3.90 9.35 11.16
N LEU A 78 4.43 9.28 9.95
CA LEU A 78 4.26 10.27 8.87
C LEU A 78 3.31 9.72 7.81
N GLN A 79 2.37 10.54 7.36
CA GLN A 79 1.42 10.19 6.30
C GLN A 79 1.56 11.12 5.11
N ASN A 80 1.53 10.55 3.90
CA ASN A 80 1.02 11.20 2.70
C ASN A 80 -0.45 10.76 2.56
N ARG A 81 -1.38 11.71 2.52
CA ARG A 81 -2.85 11.49 2.47
C ARG A 81 -3.44 11.75 1.09
N GLY A 82 -2.60 11.78 0.07
CA GLY A 82 -3.00 12.20 -1.26
C GLY A 82 -3.30 13.69 -1.34
N ASN A 83 -3.54 14.18 -2.55
CA ASN A 83 -3.73 15.60 -2.90
C ASN A 83 -2.67 16.55 -2.34
N GLY A 84 -1.44 16.05 -2.11
CA GLY A 84 -0.36 16.82 -1.49
C GLY A 84 -0.57 17.15 -0.01
N VAL A 85 -1.45 16.43 0.68
CA VAL A 85 -1.71 16.60 2.12
C VAL A 85 -0.83 15.66 2.91
N HIS A 86 -0.02 16.26 3.79
CA HIS A 86 0.87 15.56 4.69
C HIS A 86 0.40 15.71 6.14
N ALA A 87 0.62 14.68 6.95
CA ALA A 87 0.24 14.71 8.35
C ALA A 87 1.13 13.83 9.23
N PHE A 88 1.14 14.14 10.53
CA PHE A 88 1.52 13.20 11.57
C PHE A 88 0.27 12.56 12.16
N ASN A 89 0.33 11.27 12.42
CA ASN A 89 -0.76 10.49 13.02
C ASN A 89 -0.23 9.73 14.24
N PHE A 90 -0.99 9.73 15.33
CA PHE A 90 -0.64 9.08 16.59
C PHE A 90 -1.88 8.46 17.22
N SER A 91 -1.90 7.14 17.39
CA SER A 91 -3.06 6.44 17.95
C SER A 91 -2.66 5.42 18.99
N ILE A 92 -3.55 5.18 19.96
CA ILE A 92 -3.40 4.13 20.99
C ILE A 92 -4.74 3.41 21.15
N TRP A 93 -4.72 2.09 21.02
CA TRP A 93 -5.89 1.24 21.27
C TRP A 93 -6.20 1.18 22.77
N LYS A 94 -7.49 1.06 23.10
CA LYS A 94 -8.03 0.99 24.47
C LYS A 94 -7.58 2.14 25.38
N ALA A 95 -7.23 3.29 24.79
CA ALA A 95 -7.03 4.52 25.52
C ALA A 95 -8.37 5.03 26.07
N LYS A 96 -8.34 5.70 27.23
CA LYS A 96 -9.54 6.15 27.94
C LYS A 96 -9.82 7.65 27.77
N GLY A 97 -8.87 8.43 27.25
CA GLY A 97 -9.05 9.86 26.99
C GLY A 97 -7.80 10.51 26.40
N TRP A 98 -7.78 11.84 26.36
CA TRP A 98 -6.65 12.63 25.86
C TRP A 98 -6.63 14.03 26.50
N LYS A 99 -5.53 14.76 26.27
CA LYS A 99 -5.37 16.17 26.66
C LYS A 99 -5.24 17.12 25.48
N SER A 100 -4.85 16.63 24.30
CA SER A 100 -4.64 17.45 23.10
C SER A 100 -5.92 17.60 22.27
N ASN A 101 -6.22 18.81 21.79
CA ASN A 101 -7.38 19.09 20.95
C ASN A 101 -7.33 18.46 19.54
N THR A 102 -6.18 17.93 19.13
CA THR A 102 -5.94 17.21 17.89
C THR A 102 -6.47 15.77 17.91
N CYS A 103 -7.02 15.34 19.05
CA CYS A 103 -7.38 13.96 19.32
C CYS A 103 -8.90 13.72 19.33
N GLN A 104 -9.29 12.51 18.98
CA GLN A 104 -10.66 12.01 18.99
C GLN A 104 -10.66 10.47 19.19
N TYR A 105 -11.79 9.90 19.57
CA TYR A 105 -11.95 8.44 19.59
C TYR A 105 -12.02 7.86 18.16
N PHE A 106 -11.65 6.60 18.02
CA PHE A 106 -11.94 5.77 16.84
C PHE A 106 -12.53 4.42 17.29
N ASP A 107 -13.32 3.76 16.44
CA ASP A 107 -13.99 2.48 16.73
C ASP A 107 -14.00 1.46 15.57
N HIS A 108 -13.55 1.82 14.36
CA HIS A 108 -13.64 0.97 13.16
C HIS A 108 -12.69 -0.24 13.15
N GLU A 109 -11.54 -0.17 13.82
CA GLU A 109 -10.54 -1.26 13.89
C GLU A 109 -10.19 -1.60 15.35
N GLY A 110 -11.25 -1.75 16.16
CA GLY A 110 -11.18 -1.70 17.61
C GLY A 110 -11.35 -0.27 18.11
N SER A 111 -11.38 -0.09 19.44
CA SER A 111 -11.59 1.21 20.06
C SER A 111 -10.31 1.81 20.62
N GLY A 112 -10.17 3.13 20.52
CA GLY A 112 -9.01 3.83 21.05
C GLY A 112 -9.08 5.33 20.80
N VAL A 113 -7.94 6.00 20.93
CA VAL A 113 -7.79 7.43 20.68
C VAL A 113 -6.79 7.64 19.56
N GLN A 114 -7.13 8.51 18.61
CA GLN A 114 -6.25 8.95 17.53
C GLN A 114 -6.08 10.46 17.58
N CYS A 115 -4.87 10.93 17.32
CA CYS A 115 -4.49 12.34 17.24
C CYS A 115 -3.82 12.60 15.89
N GLN A 116 -4.19 13.69 15.25
CA GLN A 116 -3.73 14.01 13.91
C GLN A 116 -3.36 15.48 13.79
N VAL A 117 -2.21 15.74 13.16
CA VAL A 117 -1.78 17.11 12.85
C VAL A 117 -1.40 17.16 11.38
N VAL A 118 -2.14 17.95 10.60
CA VAL A 118 -1.78 18.23 9.20
C VAL A 118 -0.60 19.17 9.20
N VAL A 119 0.52 18.74 8.62
CA VAL A 119 1.77 19.48 8.56
C VAL A 119 2.43 19.21 7.21
N PRO A 120 3.01 20.22 6.55
CA PRO A 120 3.74 20.03 5.30
C PRO A 120 5.15 19.50 5.59
N TRP A 121 5.25 18.29 6.17
CA TRP A 121 6.54 17.66 6.38
C TRP A 121 7.22 17.43 5.03
N LYS A 122 8.55 17.58 4.99
CA LYS A 122 9.39 17.54 3.80
C LYS A 122 10.03 16.17 3.61
N THR A 123 10.04 15.68 2.36
CA THR A 123 10.86 14.54 1.97
C THR A 123 12.35 14.87 2.09
N GLY A 124 13.18 13.85 2.25
CA GLY A 124 14.63 13.97 2.46
C GLY A 124 15.04 14.45 3.85
N HIS A 125 14.12 14.96 4.68
CA HIS A 125 14.40 15.33 6.06
C HIS A 125 14.38 14.11 7.00
N VAL A 126 15.24 14.13 8.02
CA VAL A 126 15.22 13.15 9.11
C VAL A 126 14.29 13.64 10.20
N TYR A 127 13.33 12.81 10.58
CA TYR A 127 12.42 13.07 11.68
C TYR A 127 12.77 12.20 12.87
N LYS A 128 12.93 12.83 14.03
CA LYS A 128 13.00 12.17 15.32
C LYS A 128 11.59 12.09 15.91
N ILE A 129 11.15 10.90 16.25
CA ILE A 129 9.80 10.63 16.75
C ILE A 129 9.91 10.07 18.17
N ASP A 130 9.45 10.82 19.15
CA ASP A 130 9.49 10.45 20.57
C ASP A 130 8.10 10.00 21.03
N VAL A 131 8.02 8.80 21.61
CA VAL A 131 6.86 8.30 22.37
C VAL A 131 7.28 8.19 23.83
N THR A 132 6.73 9.06 24.68
CA THR A 132 7.08 9.12 26.11
C THR A 132 5.88 8.79 26.96
N LYS A 133 6.05 7.93 27.96
CA LYS A 133 5.05 7.64 28.98
C LYS A 133 5.44 8.25 30.32
N SER A 134 4.52 9.03 30.89
CA SER A 134 4.61 9.61 32.24
C SER A 134 3.31 9.38 32.99
N GLY A 135 3.35 8.54 34.03
CA GLY A 135 2.13 8.05 34.68
C GLY A 135 1.19 7.41 33.66
N ASN A 136 -0.04 7.92 33.55
CA ASN A 136 -1.05 7.43 32.61
C ASN A 136 -1.08 8.18 31.28
N LEU A 137 -0.18 9.15 31.08
CA LEU A 137 -0.12 9.94 29.86
C LEU A 137 0.96 9.39 28.94
N VAL A 138 0.62 9.22 27.67
CA VAL A 138 1.54 8.87 26.59
C VAL A 138 1.55 10.03 25.59
N THR A 139 2.71 10.63 25.42
CA THR A 139 2.93 11.80 24.56
C THR A 139 3.68 11.38 23.30
N GLY A 140 3.12 11.72 22.14
CA GLY A 140 3.74 11.56 20.84
C GLY A 140 4.25 12.90 20.30
N MET A 141 5.54 12.99 20.00
CA MET A 141 6.19 14.18 19.44
C MET A 141 7.00 13.82 18.20
N VAL A 142 7.00 14.73 17.22
CA VAL A 142 7.82 14.62 16.01
C VAL A 142 8.66 15.88 15.88
N THR A 143 9.98 15.71 15.71
CA THR A 143 10.94 16.78 15.52
C THR A 143 11.57 16.64 14.15
N ASP A 144 11.46 17.67 13.30
CA ASP A 144 12.27 17.79 12.10
C ASP A 144 13.70 18.13 12.51
N MET A 145 14.64 17.23 12.25
CA MET A 145 16.02 17.40 12.70
C MET A 145 16.80 18.42 11.86
N MET A 146 16.25 18.84 10.71
CA MET A 146 16.95 19.77 9.80
C MET A 146 16.66 21.23 10.12
N ASP A 147 15.45 21.55 10.60
CA ASP A 147 15.10 22.91 11.04
C ASP A 147 14.79 23.03 12.53
N GLY A 148 14.75 21.91 13.27
CA GLY A 148 14.52 21.87 14.72
C GLY A 148 13.05 21.99 15.12
N THR A 149 12.13 22.11 14.15
CA THR A 149 10.70 22.27 14.45
C THR A 149 10.17 21.03 15.16
N THR A 150 9.59 21.25 16.33
CA THR A 150 8.99 20.18 17.14
C THR A 150 7.48 20.32 17.18
N THR A 151 6.78 19.25 16.82
CA THR A 151 5.31 19.16 16.85
C THR A 151 4.87 18.11 17.86
N THR A 152 4.09 18.51 18.85
CA THR A 152 3.35 17.55 19.69
C THR A 152 2.13 17.07 18.93
N VAL A 153 2.12 15.79 18.52
CA VAL A 153 1.01 15.21 17.76
C VAL A 153 -0.20 15.00 18.67
N GLY A 154 0.06 14.52 19.90
CA GLY A 154 -0.98 14.37 20.91
C GLY A 154 -0.47 13.84 22.25
N VAL A 155 -1.29 14.05 23.28
CA VAL A 155 -1.14 13.48 24.62
C VAL A 155 -2.37 12.63 24.91
N ILE A 156 -2.18 11.31 24.94
CA ILE A 156 -3.24 10.31 25.12
C ILE A 156 -3.19 9.74 26.53
N GLU A 157 -4.35 9.61 27.16
CA GLU A 157 -4.50 9.02 28.50
C GLU A 157 -4.89 7.54 28.39
N VAL A 158 -4.03 6.66 28.90
CA VAL A 158 -4.23 5.21 28.93
C VAL A 158 -4.70 4.73 30.32
N PRO A 159 -5.30 3.53 30.45
CA PRO A 159 -5.62 2.94 31.75
C PRO A 159 -4.39 2.85 32.67
N ALA A 160 -4.61 2.95 33.99
CA ALA A 160 -3.52 2.89 34.98
C ALA A 160 -2.79 1.55 35.03
N THR A 161 -3.44 0.49 34.51
CA THR A 161 -2.84 -0.84 34.37
C THR A 161 -1.81 -0.92 33.26
N PHE A 162 -1.80 0.03 32.30
CA PHE A 162 -0.83 0.02 31.22
C PHE A 162 0.53 0.46 31.78
N GLY A 163 1.45 -0.50 31.84
CA GLY A 163 2.82 -0.32 32.29
C GLY A 163 3.73 0.31 31.23
N LYS A 164 5.04 0.20 31.45
CA LYS A 164 6.07 0.78 30.59
C LYS A 164 6.00 0.28 29.14
N LEU A 165 6.58 1.06 28.22
CA LEU A 165 6.85 0.64 26.85
C LEU A 165 7.81 -0.55 26.88
N TYR A 166 7.60 -1.58 26.08
CA TYR A 166 8.47 -2.78 26.14
C TYR A 166 8.78 -3.42 24.80
N SER A 167 8.02 -3.09 23.76
CA SER A 167 8.20 -3.63 22.43
C SER A 167 7.79 -2.59 21.40
N SER A 168 8.27 -2.76 20.17
CA SER A 168 7.99 -1.88 19.06
C SER A 168 8.24 -2.59 17.73
N SER A 169 7.71 -2.04 16.66
CA SER A 169 7.99 -2.40 15.28
C SER A 169 7.81 -1.16 14.40
N GLY A 170 8.22 -1.23 13.14
CA GLY A 170 7.85 -0.27 12.11
C GLY A 170 7.02 -0.96 11.03
N PHE A 171 6.25 -0.18 10.28
CA PHE A 171 5.64 -0.66 9.05
C PHE A 171 5.46 0.48 8.04
N VAL A 172 5.40 0.08 6.77
CA VAL A 172 4.99 0.94 5.67
C VAL A 172 3.75 0.33 5.04
N GLU A 173 2.73 1.14 4.87
CA GLU A 173 1.46 0.75 4.27
C GLU A 173 1.05 1.74 3.18
N GLU A 174 0.50 1.22 2.08
CA GLU A 174 -0.27 2.01 1.13
C GLU A 174 -1.75 1.73 1.40
N TYR A 175 -2.44 2.76 1.89
CA TYR A 175 -3.79 2.63 2.45
C TYR A 175 -4.86 3.21 1.52
N SER A 176 -4.62 3.23 0.21
CA SER A 176 -5.66 3.57 -0.75
C SER A 176 -6.83 2.57 -0.65
N GLN A 177 -8.02 3.09 -0.31
CA GLN A 177 -9.21 2.31 0.02
C GLN A 177 -10.48 2.92 -0.61
N GLY A 178 -11.57 2.14 -0.64
CA GLY A 178 -12.83 2.54 -1.26
C GLY A 178 -12.67 2.98 -2.72
N ASN A 179 -13.16 4.18 -3.04
CA ASN A 179 -13.04 4.75 -4.39
C ASN A 179 -11.60 5.12 -4.78
N GLY A 180 -10.67 5.16 -3.82
CA GLY A 180 -9.25 5.43 -4.06
C GLY A 180 -8.41 4.17 -4.29
N GLN A 181 -8.97 2.97 -4.14
CA GLN A 181 -8.23 1.72 -4.30
C GLN A 181 -7.46 1.66 -5.62
N LEU A 182 -6.27 1.06 -5.56
CA LEU A 182 -5.39 0.98 -6.72
C LEU A 182 -5.93 0.03 -7.77
N SER A 183 -5.66 0.35 -9.03
CA SER A 183 -5.90 -0.53 -10.17
C SER A 183 -5.15 -1.86 -10.07
N SER A 184 -3.92 -1.82 -9.56
CA SER A 184 -3.08 -2.98 -9.30
C SER A 184 -1.91 -2.59 -8.37
N CYS A 185 -1.17 -3.58 -7.87
CA CYS A 185 0.08 -3.34 -7.15
C CYS A 185 1.14 -2.56 -7.95
N TYR A 186 1.04 -2.55 -9.28
CA TYR A 186 1.98 -1.88 -10.18
C TYR A 186 1.66 -0.40 -10.38
N ALA A 187 0.52 0.07 -9.84
CA ALA A 187 0.10 1.46 -9.84
C ALA A 187 0.43 2.18 -8.53
N MET A 188 1.06 1.49 -7.57
CA MET A 188 1.59 2.13 -6.37
C MET A 188 2.63 3.19 -6.77
N GLY A 189 2.47 4.41 -6.26
CA GLY A 189 3.46 5.46 -6.48
C GLY A 189 4.83 5.06 -5.93
N ALA A 190 5.90 5.47 -6.60
CA ALA A 190 7.25 5.17 -6.13
C ALA A 190 7.48 5.77 -4.74
N GLN A 191 7.89 4.97 -3.78
CA GLN A 191 8.29 5.48 -2.47
C GLN A 191 9.65 4.94 -2.07
N SER A 192 10.35 5.67 -1.21
CA SER A 192 11.56 5.17 -0.56
C SER A 192 11.71 5.79 0.81
N SER A 193 12.06 4.96 1.80
CA SER A 193 12.24 5.42 3.17
C SER A 193 13.32 4.63 3.91
N VAL A 194 13.83 5.26 4.98
CA VAL A 194 14.82 4.73 5.90
C VAL A 194 14.25 4.78 7.31
N PHE A 195 14.29 3.65 8.01
CA PHE A 195 14.01 3.53 9.44
C PHE A 195 15.33 3.19 10.12
N MET A 196 15.83 4.10 10.95
CA MET A 196 17.05 3.82 11.73
C MET A 196 16.68 3.06 13.00
N ASN A 197 17.66 2.38 13.59
CA ASN A 197 17.41 1.62 14.82
C ASN A 197 16.84 2.52 15.94
N PRO A 198 15.73 2.13 16.57
CA PRO A 198 15.15 2.90 17.65
C PRO A 198 15.97 2.80 18.93
N ILE A 199 15.77 3.78 19.80
CA ILE A 199 16.47 3.90 21.08
C ILE A 199 15.45 3.98 22.21
N GLY A 200 15.59 3.10 23.20
CA GLY A 200 14.83 3.12 24.45
C GLY A 200 15.57 3.91 25.53
N ASP A 201 14.85 4.82 26.20
CA ASP A 201 15.36 5.71 27.26
C ASP A 201 16.69 6.39 26.88
N ASP A 202 16.84 6.76 25.61
CA ASP A 202 18.02 7.42 25.03
C ASP A 202 19.36 6.67 25.23
N ARG A 203 19.31 5.36 25.54
CA ARG A 203 20.51 4.55 25.85
C ARG A 203 20.54 3.20 25.16
N THR A 204 19.43 2.49 25.18
CA THR A 204 19.36 1.11 24.69
C THR A 204 18.96 1.13 23.23
N LYS A 205 19.81 0.63 22.32
CA LYS A 205 19.49 0.54 20.89
C LYS A 205 18.85 -0.83 20.57
N ALA A 206 17.77 -0.86 19.80
CA ALA A 206 17.25 -2.11 19.27
C ALA A 206 18.06 -2.58 18.06
N LYS A 207 18.04 -3.88 17.77
CA LYS A 207 18.39 -4.39 16.43
C LYS A 207 17.14 -4.39 15.55
N GLN A 208 17.31 -4.35 14.23
CA GLN A 208 16.20 -4.41 13.29
C GLN A 208 16.38 -5.47 12.21
N SER A 209 15.26 -5.99 11.71
CA SER A 209 15.16 -6.77 10.48
C SER A 209 13.91 -6.33 9.73
N SER A 210 13.83 -6.62 8.42
CA SER A 210 12.68 -6.26 7.61
C SER A 210 12.26 -7.40 6.68
N TYR A 211 10.99 -7.38 6.31
CA TYR A 211 10.42 -8.25 5.29
C TYR A 211 9.20 -7.59 4.64
N THR A 212 8.92 -7.98 3.41
CA THR A 212 7.74 -7.53 2.66
C THR A 212 6.53 -8.42 2.96
N TYR A 213 5.34 -7.83 3.09
CA TYR A 213 4.10 -8.56 3.37
C TYR A 213 2.90 -7.92 2.66
N GLY A 214 1.69 -8.43 2.97
CA GLY A 214 0.45 -7.96 2.37
C GLY A 214 0.24 -8.42 0.93
N ASN A 215 -0.63 -7.70 0.23
CA ASN A 215 -1.12 -8.10 -1.10
C ASN A 215 -0.11 -7.76 -2.21
N CYS A 216 0.71 -6.73 -2.00
CA CYS A 216 1.63 -6.20 -3.00
C CYS A 216 3.11 -6.46 -2.65
N LYS A 217 3.46 -7.72 -2.37
CA LYS A 217 4.80 -8.14 -1.90
C LYS A 217 5.73 -8.72 -2.97
N ASP A 218 5.50 -8.41 -4.24
CA ASP A 218 6.41 -8.84 -5.31
C ASP A 218 7.77 -8.14 -5.15
N ALA A 219 8.87 -8.89 -5.12
CA ALA A 219 10.21 -8.37 -4.90
C ALA A 219 10.71 -7.38 -5.97
N TYR A 220 10.04 -7.33 -7.13
CA TYR A 220 10.32 -6.30 -8.15
C TYR A 220 9.57 -4.99 -7.89
N VAL A 221 8.43 -5.07 -7.19
CA VAL A 221 7.62 -3.91 -6.82
C VAL A 221 8.10 -3.35 -5.49
N VAL A 222 8.36 -4.21 -4.51
CA VAL A 222 8.66 -3.82 -3.14
C VAL A 222 9.94 -4.50 -2.69
N GLN A 223 10.87 -3.71 -2.17
CA GLN A 223 12.13 -4.20 -1.63
C GLN A 223 12.33 -3.65 -0.23
N ALA A 224 12.91 -4.48 0.62
CA ALA A 224 13.30 -4.10 1.97
C ALA A 224 14.63 -4.76 2.30
N ALA A 225 15.52 -4.03 2.95
CA ALA A 225 16.81 -4.53 3.39
C ALA A 225 17.23 -3.81 4.66
N CYS A 226 18.03 -4.47 5.50
CA CYS A 226 18.60 -3.84 6.69
C CYS A 226 20.10 -4.09 6.75
N ASN A 227 20.80 -3.13 7.35
CA ASN A 227 22.14 -3.34 7.89
C ASN A 227 22.08 -3.24 9.43
N SER A 228 23.22 -3.04 10.09
CA SER A 228 23.27 -2.92 11.56
C SER A 228 22.66 -1.62 12.11
N GLU A 229 22.48 -0.60 11.28
CA GLU A 229 22.16 0.78 11.67
C GLU A 229 20.78 1.25 11.21
N ALA A 230 20.26 0.69 10.12
CA ALA A 230 18.97 1.04 9.58
C ALA A 230 18.39 -0.04 8.67
N CYS A 231 17.07 0.02 8.48
CA CYS A 231 16.34 -0.64 7.42
C CYS A 231 15.91 0.36 6.36
N ILE A 232 16.15 0.02 5.10
CA ILE A 232 15.65 0.77 3.95
C ILE A 232 14.51 -0.03 3.30
N ASN A 233 13.58 0.68 2.68
CA ASN A 233 12.56 0.08 1.85
C ASN A 233 12.20 0.98 0.68
N THR A 234 11.83 0.34 -0.43
CA THR A 234 11.44 1.00 -1.67
C THR A 234 10.18 0.35 -2.24
N VAL A 235 9.34 1.17 -2.85
CA VAL A 235 8.35 0.74 -3.82
C VAL A 235 8.77 1.32 -5.17
N SER A 236 8.99 0.47 -6.15
CA SER A 236 9.32 0.86 -7.52
C SER A 236 8.04 1.23 -8.25
N HIS A 237 8.00 2.42 -8.84
CA HIS A 237 7.01 2.73 -9.86
C HIS A 237 7.47 2.05 -11.14
N LEU A 238 6.84 0.93 -11.50
CA LEU A 238 7.30 0.10 -12.61
C LEU A 238 6.82 0.61 -13.98
N ASP A 239 6.18 1.77 -14.10
CA ASP A 239 5.74 2.38 -15.37
C ASP A 239 5.17 1.35 -16.36
N SER A 240 4.15 0.60 -15.92
CA SER A 240 3.50 -0.48 -16.70
C SER A 240 4.37 -1.71 -17.01
N MET A 241 5.53 -1.88 -16.38
CA MET A 241 6.34 -3.09 -16.46
C MET A 241 5.89 -4.13 -15.43
N ALA A 242 5.70 -5.37 -15.87
CA ALA A 242 5.42 -6.47 -14.96
C ALA A 242 6.70 -7.15 -14.48
N SER A 243 6.68 -7.59 -13.22
CA SER A 243 7.70 -8.45 -12.64
C SER A 243 7.95 -9.70 -13.52
N PRO A 244 9.22 -10.14 -13.71
CA PRO A 244 9.58 -11.44 -14.30
C PRO A 244 8.81 -12.63 -13.73
N ASN A 245 8.38 -12.55 -12.46
CA ASN A 245 7.68 -13.61 -11.75
C ASN A 245 6.17 -13.63 -11.99
N VAL A 246 5.62 -12.65 -12.74
CA VAL A 246 4.21 -12.65 -13.09
C VAL A 246 3.84 -13.94 -13.82
N PRO A 247 2.75 -14.62 -13.42
CA PRO A 247 2.26 -15.83 -14.07
C PRO A 247 2.12 -15.66 -15.57
N LYS A 248 2.78 -16.53 -16.33
CA LYS A 248 2.82 -16.47 -17.79
C LYS A 248 1.59 -17.14 -18.38
N ILE A 249 0.99 -16.53 -19.39
CA ILE A 249 -0.02 -17.15 -20.25
C ILE A 249 0.71 -18.06 -21.23
N THR A 250 0.30 -19.33 -21.30
CA THR A 250 0.89 -20.30 -22.20
C THR A 250 0.62 -19.94 -23.66
N ILE A 251 1.69 -19.86 -24.45
CA ILE A 251 1.64 -19.62 -25.89
C ILE A 251 2.08 -20.90 -26.61
N VAL A 252 1.27 -21.37 -27.56
CA VAL A 252 1.66 -22.42 -28.50
C VAL A 252 2.23 -21.73 -29.75
N ASN A 253 3.47 -22.06 -30.10
CA ASN A 253 4.18 -21.38 -31.17
C ASN A 253 3.41 -21.41 -32.50
N GLY A 254 3.29 -20.25 -33.15
CA GLY A 254 2.59 -20.06 -34.42
C GLY A 254 1.06 -20.13 -34.34
N SER A 255 0.49 -20.48 -33.18
CA SER A 255 -0.95 -20.61 -33.00
C SER A 255 -1.57 -19.33 -32.46
N GLU A 256 -2.85 -19.09 -32.75
CA GLU A 256 -3.60 -17.97 -32.18
C GLU A 256 -3.79 -18.14 -30.66
N LEU A 257 -3.60 -17.06 -29.90
CA LEU A 257 -3.88 -17.02 -28.47
C LEU A 257 -5.33 -16.54 -28.26
N LYS A 258 -6.20 -17.46 -27.84
CA LYS A 258 -7.65 -17.23 -27.73
C LYS A 258 -8.05 -16.59 -26.40
N GLU A 259 -9.17 -15.87 -26.42
CA GLU A 259 -9.77 -15.21 -25.25
C GLU A 259 -9.90 -16.14 -24.04
N LYS A 260 -10.38 -17.37 -24.26
CA LYS A 260 -10.58 -18.36 -23.18
C LYS A 260 -9.29 -18.67 -22.43
N THR A 261 -8.16 -18.83 -23.12
CA THR A 261 -6.86 -19.12 -22.50
C THR A 261 -6.43 -17.98 -21.57
N ILE A 262 -6.65 -16.74 -21.99
CA ILE A 262 -6.33 -15.55 -21.21
C ILE A 262 -7.28 -15.45 -19.99
N SER A 263 -8.60 -15.63 -20.19
CA SER A 263 -9.58 -15.63 -19.10
C SER A 263 -9.30 -16.69 -18.04
N ASP A 264 -8.98 -17.92 -18.47
CA ASP A 264 -8.69 -19.04 -17.56
C ASP A 264 -7.41 -18.77 -16.74
N ALA A 265 -6.42 -18.07 -17.30
CA ALA A 265 -5.23 -17.65 -16.57
C ALA A 265 -5.57 -16.55 -15.54
N LEU A 266 -6.33 -15.53 -15.93
CA LEU A 266 -6.72 -14.41 -15.08
C LEU A 266 -7.77 -14.76 -14.00
N SER A 267 -8.44 -15.91 -14.09
CA SER A 267 -9.38 -16.34 -13.04
C SER A 267 -8.67 -16.57 -11.69
N LYS A 268 -7.36 -16.84 -11.71
CA LYS A 268 -6.56 -17.19 -10.54
C LYS A 268 -5.72 -16.03 -10.00
N VAL A 269 -5.50 -15.00 -10.81
CA VAL A 269 -4.50 -13.95 -10.54
C VAL A 269 -5.01 -12.59 -11.00
N ASN A 270 -4.46 -11.49 -10.48
CA ASN A 270 -4.88 -10.14 -10.87
C ASN A 270 -4.09 -9.59 -12.07
N LEU A 271 -2.92 -10.16 -12.35
CA LEU A 271 -2.08 -9.84 -13.50
C LEU A 271 -1.49 -11.13 -14.06
N ALA A 272 -1.53 -11.28 -15.38
CA ALA A 272 -0.83 -12.33 -16.12
C ALA A 272 -0.04 -11.73 -17.28
N ALA A 273 1.04 -12.40 -17.67
CA ALA A 273 1.96 -11.91 -18.70
C ALA A 273 1.92 -12.77 -19.97
N ILE A 274 1.76 -12.14 -21.12
CA ILE A 274 2.00 -12.70 -22.44
C ILE A 274 3.43 -12.32 -22.82
N ARG A 275 4.35 -13.29 -22.75
CA ARG A 275 5.76 -13.07 -23.08
C ARG A 275 6.08 -13.84 -24.36
N SER A 276 6.37 -13.13 -25.43
CA SER A 276 6.68 -13.73 -26.73
C SER A 276 8.15 -13.65 -27.05
N GLN A 277 8.71 -14.69 -27.66
CA GLN A 277 10.07 -14.76 -28.17
C GLN A 277 10.11 -15.68 -29.40
N ASP A 278 11.22 -15.72 -30.12
CA ASP A 278 11.35 -16.65 -31.24
C ASP A 278 11.21 -18.10 -30.73
N GLY A 279 10.35 -18.87 -31.40
CA GLY A 279 9.95 -20.22 -30.96
C GLY A 279 8.82 -20.28 -29.92
N ILE A 280 8.39 -19.15 -29.35
CA ILE A 280 7.24 -19.02 -28.43
C ILE A 280 6.49 -17.73 -28.81
N TRP A 281 5.75 -17.79 -29.92
CA TRP A 281 5.09 -16.61 -30.49
C TRP A 281 3.68 -16.95 -30.99
N SER A 282 2.78 -15.96 -30.93
CA SER A 282 1.42 -16.06 -31.46
C SER A 282 1.16 -14.91 -32.45
N PRO A 283 0.72 -15.17 -33.70
CA PRO A 283 0.43 -14.11 -34.66
C PRO A 283 -0.76 -13.23 -34.26
N ARG A 284 -1.71 -13.78 -33.50
CA ARG A 284 -2.98 -13.13 -33.17
C ARG A 284 -3.36 -13.42 -31.73
N ILE A 285 -3.60 -12.38 -30.97
CA ILE A 285 -3.91 -12.42 -29.54
C ILE A 285 -5.29 -11.80 -29.35
N TYR A 286 -6.25 -12.58 -28.89
CA TYR A 286 -7.63 -12.13 -28.71
C TYR A 286 -7.89 -11.84 -27.24
N PHE A 287 -8.13 -10.57 -26.90
CA PHE A 287 -8.42 -10.18 -25.53
C PHE A 287 -9.85 -10.57 -25.16
N PRO A 288 -10.05 -11.18 -23.97
CA PRO A 288 -11.38 -11.56 -23.51
C PRO A 288 -12.27 -10.35 -23.22
N GLN A 289 -13.57 -10.59 -23.11
CA GLN A 289 -14.53 -9.55 -22.76
C GLN A 289 -14.19 -8.88 -21.42
N PRO A 290 -14.10 -7.54 -21.36
CA PRO A 290 -13.59 -6.82 -20.19
C PRO A 290 -14.51 -6.95 -18.97
N ALA A 291 -15.83 -7.08 -19.16
CA ALA A 291 -16.82 -7.11 -18.10
C ALA A 291 -16.56 -8.21 -17.05
N ALA A 292 -16.22 -9.42 -17.49
CA ALA A 292 -15.94 -10.57 -16.61
C ALA A 292 -14.57 -10.48 -15.92
N LEU A 293 -13.70 -9.58 -16.38
CA LEU A 293 -12.33 -9.44 -15.94
C LEU A 293 -12.04 -8.03 -15.45
N LYS A 294 -13.07 -7.32 -14.99
CA LYS A 294 -12.94 -5.97 -14.44
C LYS A 294 -11.81 -5.91 -13.39
N TRP A 295 -10.89 -4.98 -13.61
CA TRP A 295 -9.65 -4.72 -12.85
C TRP A 295 -8.55 -5.78 -12.94
N LYS A 296 -8.72 -6.81 -13.77
CA LYS A 296 -7.62 -7.69 -14.15
C LYS A 296 -6.72 -6.97 -15.14
N SER A 297 -5.43 -7.28 -15.08
CA SER A 297 -4.42 -6.71 -15.96
C SER A 297 -3.74 -7.77 -16.82
N ILE A 298 -3.34 -7.39 -18.03
CA ILE A 298 -2.56 -8.21 -18.96
C ILE A 298 -1.31 -7.42 -19.31
N PHE A 299 -0.15 -7.99 -19.01
CA PHE A 299 1.12 -7.46 -19.48
C PHE A 299 1.55 -8.20 -20.74
N ILE A 300 2.08 -7.47 -21.72
CA ILE A 300 2.64 -8.00 -22.95
C ILE A 300 4.11 -7.61 -22.99
N ASP A 301 4.99 -8.59 -23.19
CA ASP A 301 6.42 -8.42 -23.39
C ASP A 301 6.81 -9.11 -24.70
N HIS A 302 6.92 -8.33 -25.77
CA HIS A 302 7.08 -8.89 -27.11
C HIS A 302 8.54 -8.86 -27.56
N ARG A 303 9.22 -10.01 -27.51
CA ARG A 303 10.63 -10.18 -27.91
C ARG A 303 10.81 -11.02 -29.18
N ALA A 304 9.72 -11.54 -29.74
CA ALA A 304 9.74 -12.28 -31.01
C ALA A 304 10.07 -11.35 -32.18
N SER A 305 10.74 -11.90 -33.19
CA SER A 305 11.13 -11.18 -34.41
C SER A 305 9.95 -10.93 -35.36
N TYR A 306 8.88 -11.73 -35.25
CA TYR A 306 7.61 -11.51 -35.96
C TYR A 306 6.65 -10.66 -35.12
N ASP A 307 5.90 -9.78 -35.78
CA ASP A 307 4.87 -8.96 -35.13
C ASP A 307 3.64 -9.80 -34.73
N SER A 308 2.88 -9.32 -33.73
CA SER A 308 1.58 -9.88 -33.36
C SER A 308 0.47 -8.84 -33.50
N SER A 309 -0.75 -9.29 -33.79
CA SER A 309 -1.96 -8.48 -33.78
C SER A 309 -2.78 -8.75 -32.52
N ILE A 310 -2.99 -7.72 -31.70
CA ILE A 310 -3.81 -7.79 -30.50
C ILE A 310 -5.21 -7.29 -30.85
N TYR A 311 -6.21 -8.16 -30.75
CA TYR A 311 -7.61 -7.84 -30.95
C TYR A 311 -8.20 -7.43 -29.60
N VAL A 312 -8.47 -6.14 -29.42
CA VAL A 312 -8.86 -5.55 -28.13
C VAL A 312 -9.86 -4.41 -28.34
N ASN A 313 -10.91 -4.35 -27.52
CA ASN A 313 -11.99 -3.34 -27.60
C ASN A 313 -12.62 -3.19 -29.00
N GLY A 314 -12.70 -4.28 -29.77
CA GLY A 314 -13.20 -4.25 -31.15
C GLY A 314 -12.23 -3.68 -32.19
N GLY A 315 -11.04 -3.26 -31.78
CA GLY A 315 -9.96 -2.81 -32.66
C GLY A 315 -8.78 -3.79 -32.72
N ILE A 316 -7.78 -3.45 -33.52
CA ILE A 316 -6.54 -4.21 -33.67
C ILE A 316 -5.36 -3.30 -33.33
N THR A 317 -4.55 -3.70 -32.35
CA THR A 317 -3.29 -3.07 -31.99
C THR A 317 -2.14 -3.97 -32.42
N LYS A 318 -1.24 -3.46 -33.26
CA LYS A 318 -0.01 -4.17 -33.63
C LYS A 318 1.01 -4.07 -32.50
N VAL A 319 1.69 -5.18 -32.19
CA VAL A 319 2.84 -5.21 -31.28
C VAL A 319 4.05 -5.82 -31.96
N SER A 320 5.19 -5.14 -31.84
CA SER A 320 6.47 -5.41 -32.52
C SER A 320 7.60 -5.69 -31.55
N LYS A 321 8.71 -6.23 -32.05
CA LYS A 321 9.88 -6.61 -31.23
C LYS A 321 10.34 -5.45 -30.34
N GLY A 322 10.50 -5.75 -29.06
CA GLY A 322 10.94 -4.81 -28.03
C GLY A 322 9.81 -4.08 -27.31
N GLN A 323 8.57 -4.11 -27.84
CA GLN A 323 7.46 -3.41 -27.22
C GLN A 323 6.93 -4.14 -25.98
N GLN A 324 6.56 -3.33 -24.99
CA GLN A 324 5.91 -3.77 -23.77
C GLN A 324 4.64 -2.95 -23.56
N LEU A 325 3.54 -3.61 -23.21
CA LEU A 325 2.24 -2.98 -23.02
C LEU A 325 1.57 -3.55 -21.78
N MET A 326 0.93 -2.70 -20.98
CA MET A 326 0.08 -3.13 -19.87
C MET A 326 -1.35 -2.68 -20.14
N TYR A 327 -2.28 -3.61 -20.13
CA TYR A 327 -3.70 -3.32 -20.20
C TYR A 327 -4.37 -3.66 -18.88
N MET A 328 -5.36 -2.88 -18.49
CA MET A 328 -6.27 -3.22 -17.40
C MET A 328 -7.72 -3.07 -17.87
N SER A 329 -8.55 -4.05 -17.56
CA SER A 329 -9.98 -3.93 -17.79
C SER A 329 -10.60 -2.97 -16.77
N ASP A 330 -11.39 -2.00 -17.22
CA ASP A 330 -12.28 -1.22 -16.33
C ASP A 330 -13.71 -1.79 -16.26
N GLY A 331 -13.91 -2.98 -16.85
CA GLY A 331 -15.21 -3.65 -16.95
C GLY A 331 -16.03 -3.24 -18.18
N SER A 332 -15.69 -2.12 -18.82
CA SER A 332 -16.26 -1.71 -20.11
C SER A 332 -15.29 -1.91 -21.26
N ARG A 333 -14.00 -1.71 -21.01
CA ARG A 333 -12.90 -1.83 -21.99
C ARG A 333 -11.59 -2.17 -21.30
N TRP A 334 -10.64 -2.69 -22.07
CA TRP A 334 -9.24 -2.79 -21.70
C TRP A 334 -8.54 -1.45 -21.94
N LYS A 335 -8.18 -0.74 -20.88
CA LYS A 335 -7.41 0.49 -20.94
C LYS A 335 -5.93 0.17 -20.98
N LEU A 336 -5.21 0.77 -21.92
CA LEU A 336 -3.75 0.79 -21.88
C LEU A 336 -3.31 1.66 -20.69
N ILE A 337 -2.43 1.14 -19.85
CA ILE A 337 -1.80 1.90 -18.78
C ILE A 337 -0.59 2.59 -19.40
N GLU A 338 -0.68 3.89 -19.56
CA GLU A 338 0.41 4.70 -20.12
C GLU A 338 1.62 4.69 -19.19
N GLN A 339 2.82 4.55 -19.78
CA GLN A 339 4.08 4.83 -19.10
C GLN A 339 4.14 6.34 -18.93
N LYS A 340 4.19 6.84 -17.69
CA LYS A 340 4.26 8.28 -17.43
C LYS A 340 5.70 8.77 -17.40
#